data_AF-A0A7X0EZY6-F1
#
_entry.id   AF-A0A7X0EZY6-F1
#
_cell.length_a   1.000
_cell.length_b   1.000
_cell.length_c   1.000
_cell.angle_alpha   90.00
_cell.angle_beta   90.00
_cell.angle_gamma   90.00
#
_symmetry.space_group_name_H-M   'P 1'
#
loop_
_entity.id
_entity.type
_entity.pdbx_description
1 polymer ?
#
loop_
_entity_poly.entity_id
_entity_poly.type
_entity_poly.pdbx_seq_one_letter_code
_entity_poly.pdbx_strand_id
1 'polypeptide(L)'
;MASDLRRHGPTGSAVRAAELIVSSARLAELHECSALLRRTRMRAEEIVDEARTLLAEAELQGDPVRILALGAQLDEARQAYSKVLTGYVAICRRINAERQAIMQAQMQDERPAGLSGVA
;
A
#
# COMPACT_ATOMS: atom_id res chain seq x y z
N MET A 1 -3.12 -51.48 16.77
CA MET A 1 -3.23 -50.62 15.58
C MET A 1 -3.19 -49.16 16.04
N ALA A 2 -2.00 -48.72 16.43
CA ALA A 2 -1.74 -47.37 16.92
C ALA A 2 -0.74 -46.73 15.96
N SER A 3 -1.16 -45.68 15.27
CA SER A 3 -0.33 -44.58 14.76
C SER A 3 -1.13 -43.82 13.71
N ASP A 4 -1.75 -42.71 14.12
CA ASP A 4 -1.89 -41.52 13.28
C ASP A 4 -2.36 -40.26 14.05
N LEU A 5 -2.02 -40.17 15.35
CA LEU A 5 -2.35 -39.01 16.19
C LEU A 5 -1.25 -37.92 16.22
N ARG A 6 -0.28 -37.93 15.29
CA ARG A 6 0.88 -37.01 15.32
C ARG A 6 1.06 -36.13 14.08
N ARG A 7 -0.02 -35.70 13.42
CA ARG A 7 0.10 -34.66 12.37
C ARG A 7 -0.36 -33.25 12.78
N HIS A 8 -0.90 -33.07 13.97
CA HIS A 8 -1.30 -31.77 14.51
C HIS A 8 -0.50 -31.45 15.79
N GLY A 9 0.82 -31.39 15.67
CA GLY A 9 1.69 -31.00 16.78
C GLY A 9 1.60 -29.50 17.11
N PRO A 10 1.98 -29.07 18.34
CA PRO A 10 2.01 -27.67 18.77
C PRO A 10 2.85 -26.75 17.86
N THR A 11 3.74 -27.33 17.07
CA THR A 11 4.52 -26.67 16.02
C THR A 11 3.65 -26.04 14.93
N GLY A 12 2.53 -26.66 14.53
CA GLY A 12 1.63 -26.09 13.52
C GLY A 12 0.87 -24.86 14.02
N SER A 13 0.49 -24.86 15.30
CA SER A 13 -0.14 -23.70 15.96
C SER A 13 0.85 -22.55 16.17
N ALA A 14 2.07 -22.84 16.61
CA ALA A 14 3.11 -21.83 16.80
C ALA A 14 3.55 -21.15 15.49
N VAL A 15 3.69 -21.91 14.40
CA VAL A 15 4.02 -21.35 13.07
C VAL A 15 2.92 -20.42 12.57
N ARG A 16 1.65 -20.82 12.69
CA ARG A 16 0.51 -19.97 12.30
C ARG A 16 0.41 -18.70 13.13
N ALA A 17 0.66 -18.78 14.45
CA ALA A 17 0.72 -17.60 15.31
C ALA A 17 1.85 -16.64 14.88
N ALA A 18 3.03 -17.17 14.55
CA ALA A 18 4.14 -16.38 14.03
C ALA A 18 3.78 -15.71 12.68
N GLU A 19 3.14 -16.44 11.76
CA GLU A 19 2.67 -15.90 10.48
C GLU A 19 1.66 -14.77 10.66
N LEU A 20 0.72 -14.88 11.61
CA LEU A 20 -0.23 -13.81 11.94
C LEU A 20 0.47 -12.58 12.53
N ILE A 21 1.45 -12.76 13.43
CA ILE A 21 2.25 -11.66 13.98
C ILE A 21 3.00 -10.94 12.85
N VAL A 22 3.67 -11.69 11.97
CA VAL A 22 4.43 -11.13 10.85
C VAL A 22 3.50 -10.39 9.88
N SER A 23 2.36 -10.97 9.54
CA SER A 23 1.39 -10.35 8.63
C SER A 23 0.78 -9.07 9.23
N SER A 24 0.51 -9.08 10.53
CA SER A 24 0.01 -7.90 11.26
C SER A 24 1.05 -6.77 11.31
N ALA A 25 2.31 -7.11 11.59
CA ALA A 25 3.42 -6.15 11.54
C ALA A 25 3.59 -5.57 10.14
N ARG A 26 3.57 -6.42 9.10
CA ARG A 26 3.63 -5.95 7.70
C ARG A 26 2.46 -5.03 7.35
N LEU A 27 1.25 -5.33 7.82
CA LEU A 27 0.08 -4.49 7.59
C LEU A 27 0.23 -3.11 8.24
N ALA A 28 0.80 -3.05 9.46
CA ALA A 28 1.10 -1.79 10.12
C ALA A 28 2.11 -0.95 9.31
N GLU A 29 3.23 -1.54 8.89
CA GLU A 29 4.25 -0.89 8.05
C GLU A 29 3.68 -0.37 6.72
N LEU A 30 2.81 -1.15 6.08
CA LEU A 30 2.12 -0.72 4.86
C LEU A 30 1.23 0.50 5.10
N HIS A 31 0.55 0.56 6.25
CA HIS A 31 -0.26 1.71 6.63
C HIS A 31 0.59 2.96 6.87
N GLU A 32 1.74 2.83 7.53
CA GLU A 32 2.69 3.94 7.73
C GLU A 32 3.21 4.46 6.39
N CYS A 33 3.61 3.55 5.49
CA CYS A 33 4.02 3.90 4.13
C CYS A 33 2.89 4.62 3.37
N SER A 34 1.64 4.15 3.49
CA SER A 34 0.50 4.79 2.85
C SER A 34 0.26 6.21 3.37
N ALA A 35 0.43 6.43 4.67
CA ALA A 35 0.28 7.75 5.28
C ALA A 35 1.37 8.72 4.82
N LEU A 36 2.62 8.25 4.73
CA LEU A 36 3.72 9.02 4.17
C LEU A 36 3.46 9.39 2.71
N LEU A 37 3.14 8.40 1.87
CA LEU A 37 2.84 8.64 0.45
C LEU A 37 1.64 9.57 0.24
N ARG A 38 0.62 9.50 1.10
CA ARG A 38 -0.50 10.44 1.06
C ARG A 38 -0.03 11.88 1.30
N ARG A 39 0.82 12.12 2.31
CA ARG A 39 1.40 13.45 2.58
C ARG A 39 2.28 13.92 1.43
N THR A 40 3.15 13.06 0.93
CA THR A 40 4.01 13.36 -0.23
C THR A 40 3.19 13.69 -1.47
N ARG A 41 2.07 12.98 -1.70
CA ARG A 41 1.14 13.26 -2.81
C ARG A 41 0.55 14.66 -2.70
N MET A 42 0.07 15.04 -1.52
CA MET A 42 -0.47 16.40 -1.29
C MET A 42 0.61 17.46 -1.55
N ARG A 43 1.83 17.26 -1.05
CA ARG A 43 2.92 18.21 -1.32
C ARG A 43 3.30 18.29 -2.80
N ALA A 44 3.30 17.16 -3.51
CA ALA A 44 3.56 17.15 -4.94
C ALA A 44 2.44 17.83 -5.75
N GLU A 45 1.19 17.73 -5.30
CA GLU A 45 0.03 18.44 -5.88
C GLU A 45 0.19 19.96 -5.73
N GLU A 46 0.55 20.42 -4.53
CA GLU A 46 0.85 21.84 -4.27
C GLU A 46 1.95 22.37 -5.20
N ILE A 47 3.04 21.64 -5.39
CA ILE A 47 4.14 22.04 -6.29
C ILE A 47 3.66 22.14 -7.75
N VAL A 48 2.80 21.24 -8.21
CA VAL A 48 2.22 21.31 -9.55
C VAL A 48 1.35 22.56 -9.71
N ASP A 49 0.58 22.91 -8.69
CA ASP A 49 -0.29 24.09 -8.72
C ASP A 49 0.51 25.40 -8.62
N GLU A 50 1.58 25.44 -7.81
CA GLU A 50 2.55 26.54 -7.78
C GLU A 50 3.20 26.74 -9.17
N ALA A 51 3.67 25.65 -9.81
CA ALA A 51 4.29 25.71 -11.13
C ALA A 51 3.31 26.17 -12.23
N ARG A 52 2.04 25.77 -12.15
CA ARG A 52 0.97 26.25 -13.05
C ARG A 52 0.75 27.76 -12.90
N THR A 53 0.70 28.25 -11.66
CA THR A 53 0.52 29.67 -11.38
C THR A 53 1.67 30.49 -11.96
N LEU A 54 2.91 30.06 -11.72
CA LEU A 54 4.11 30.74 -12.25
C LEU A 54 4.13 30.76 -13.77
N LEU A 55 3.75 29.65 -14.43
CA LEU A 55 3.67 29.58 -15.88
C LEU A 55 2.64 30.57 -16.43
N ALA A 56 1.44 30.61 -15.85
CA ALA A 56 0.39 31.54 -16.27
C ALA A 56 0.83 33.01 -16.10
N GLU A 57 1.55 33.34 -15.02
CA GLU A 57 2.12 34.67 -14.83
C GLU A 57 3.15 35.03 -15.91
N ALA A 58 4.00 34.08 -16.30
CA ALA A 58 5.00 34.28 -17.36
C ALA A 58 4.33 34.44 -18.74
N GLU A 59 3.26 33.69 -19.00
CA GLU A 59 2.43 33.80 -20.21
C GLU A 59 1.80 35.21 -20.32
N LEU A 60 1.28 35.74 -19.21
CA LEU A 60 0.74 37.10 -19.15
C LEU A 60 1.80 38.18 -19.37
N GLN A 61 3.03 37.95 -18.89
CA GLN A 61 4.16 38.87 -19.08
C GLN A 61 4.77 38.79 -20.48
N GLY A 62 4.46 37.75 -21.26
CA GLY A 62 4.96 37.56 -22.62
C GLY A 62 6.47 37.28 -22.68
N ASP A 63 7.05 36.65 -21.66
CA ASP A 63 8.46 36.27 -21.62
C ASP A 63 8.65 34.83 -22.17
N PRO A 64 9.02 34.66 -23.46
CA PRO A 64 9.06 33.34 -24.10
C PRO A 64 10.12 32.42 -23.50
N VAL A 65 11.23 32.96 -22.99
CA VAL A 65 12.30 32.16 -22.38
C VAL A 65 11.83 31.61 -21.05
N ARG A 66 11.19 32.46 -20.24
CA ARG A 66 10.64 32.04 -18.94
C ARG A 66 9.47 31.08 -19.09
N ILE A 67 8.60 31.28 -20.08
CA ILE A 67 7.49 30.36 -20.40
C ILE A 67 8.03 28.96 -20.72
N LEU A 68 9.05 28.85 -21.58
CA LEU A 68 9.66 27.56 -21.93
C LEU A 68 10.26 26.86 -20.71
N ALA A 69 11.00 27.59 -19.87
CA ALA A 69 11.62 27.03 -18.67
C ALA A 69 10.58 26.54 -17.65
N LEU A 70 9.53 27.34 -17.39
CA LEU A 70 8.47 26.98 -16.45
C LEU A 70 7.59 25.84 -16.98
N GLY A 71 7.38 25.75 -18.30
CA GLY A 71 6.71 24.62 -18.93
C GLY A 71 7.43 23.30 -18.64
N ALA A 72 8.75 23.27 -18.80
CA ALA A 72 9.55 22.09 -18.48
C ALA A 72 9.47 21.72 -16.99
N GLN A 73 9.54 22.70 -16.08
CA GLN A 73 9.40 22.47 -14.64
C GLN A 73 8.03 21.93 -14.26
N LEU A 74 6.96 22.44 -14.89
CA LEU A 74 5.60 21.93 -14.68
C LEU A 74 5.48 20.47 -15.13
N ASP A 75 6.08 20.10 -16.26
CA ASP A 75 6.08 18.72 -16.73
C ASP A 75 6.87 17.79 -15.78
N GLU A 76 8.03 18.23 -15.28
CA GLU A 76 8.77 17.49 -14.25
C GLU A 76 7.96 17.31 -12.97
N ALA A 77 7.30 18.37 -12.49
CA ALA A 77 6.43 18.31 -11.31
C ALA A 77 5.27 17.33 -11.50
N ARG A 78 4.63 17.32 -12.69
CA ARG A 78 3.56 16.38 -13.04
C ARG A 78 4.05 14.93 -13.06
N GLN A 79 5.24 14.69 -13.60
CA GLN A 79 5.83 13.36 -13.59
C GLN A 79 6.14 12.88 -12.17
N ALA A 80 6.67 13.75 -11.31
CA ALA A 80 6.92 13.43 -9.91
C ALA A 80 5.62 13.12 -9.16
N TYR A 81 4.59 13.95 -9.32
CA TYR A 81 3.25 13.70 -8.77
C TYR A 81 2.69 12.34 -9.21
N SER A 82 2.79 12.05 -10.51
CA SER A 82 2.32 10.77 -11.08
C SER A 82 3.02 9.57 -10.44
N LYS A 83 4.36 9.61 -10.29
CA LYS A 83 5.13 8.55 -9.62
C LYS A 83 4.64 8.30 -8.19
N VAL A 84 4.42 9.37 -7.41
CA VAL A 84 3.93 9.27 -6.04
C VAL A 84 2.51 8.71 -5.99
N LEU A 85 1.62 9.17 -6.88
CA LEU A 85 0.25 8.66 -6.97
C LEU A 85 0.22 7.16 -7.32
N THR A 86 1.03 6.73 -8.29
CA THR A 86 1.16 5.30 -8.64
C THR A 86 1.65 4.48 -7.45
N GLY A 87 2.68 4.96 -6.74
CA GLY A 87 3.17 4.31 -5.52
C GLY A 87 2.10 4.21 -4.43
N TYR A 88 1.37 5.29 -4.18
CA TYR A 88 0.27 5.32 -3.20
C TYR A 88 -0.82 4.30 -3.52
N VAL A 89 -1.28 4.26 -4.77
CA VAL A 89 -2.31 3.30 -5.22
C VAL A 89 -1.81 1.86 -5.09
N ALA A 90 -0.55 1.59 -5.42
CA ALA A 90 0.05 0.27 -5.27
C ALA A 90 0.08 -0.20 -3.81
N ILE A 91 0.47 0.69 -2.87
CA ILE A 91 0.45 0.40 -1.44
C ILE A 91 -0.97 0.16 -0.93
N CYS A 92 -1.95 0.97 -1.33
CA CYS A 92 -3.36 0.75 -0.96
C CYS A 92 -3.87 -0.62 -1.42
N ARG A 93 -3.52 -1.05 -2.64
CA ARG A 93 -3.85 -2.40 -3.12
C ARG A 93 -3.17 -3.48 -2.29
N ARG A 94 -1.90 -3.28 -1.92
CA ARG A 94 -1.17 -4.23 -1.08
C ARG A 94 -1.76 -4.36 0.33
N ILE A 95 -2.18 -3.25 0.94
CA ILE A 95 -2.90 -3.23 2.22
C ILE A 95 -4.16 -4.10 2.13
N ASN A 96 -4.96 -3.93 1.08
CA ASN A 96 -6.18 -4.71 0.90
C ASN A 96 -5.90 -6.21 0.73
N ALA A 97 -4.86 -6.55 -0.04
CA ALA A 97 -4.43 -7.94 -0.21
C ALA A 97 -3.96 -8.56 1.12
N GLU A 98 -3.15 -7.83 1.90
CA GLU A 98 -2.66 -8.31 3.20
C GLU A 98 -3.82 -8.50 4.20
N ARG A 99 -4.79 -7.57 4.23
CA ARG A 99 -6.01 -7.71 5.05
C ARG A 99 -6.80 -8.96 4.68
N GLN A 100 -6.99 -9.21 3.38
CA GLN A 100 -7.69 -10.41 2.91
C GLN A 100 -6.95 -11.69 3.30
N ALA A 101 -5.62 -11.71 3.19
CA ALA A 101 -4.80 -12.85 3.58
C ALA A 101 -4.92 -13.14 5.10
N ILE A 102 -4.88 -12.10 5.94
CA ILE A 102 -5.07 -12.24 7.39
C ILE A 102 -6.47 -12.79 7.71
N MET A 103 -7.53 -12.24 7.09
CA MET A 103 -8.89 -12.72 7.31
C MET A 103 -9.06 -14.19 6.89
N GLN A 104 -8.47 -14.58 5.76
CA GLN A 104 -8.49 -15.98 5.29
C GLN A 104 -7.76 -16.91 6.24
N ALA A 105 -6.59 -16.52 6.76
CA ALA A 105 -5.84 -17.30 7.73
C ALA A 105 -6.63 -17.51 9.04
N GLN A 106 -7.35 -16.47 9.50
CA GLN A 106 -8.22 -16.55 10.69
C GLN A 106 -9.43 -17.47 10.46
N MET A 107 -10.13 -17.36 9.34
CA MET A 107 -11.27 -18.23 9.00
C MET A 107 -10.88 -19.71 8.86
N GLN A 108 -9.65 -20.00 8.43
CA GLN A 108 -9.13 -21.36 8.35
C GLN A 108 -8.82 -21.95 9.72
N ASP A 109 -8.49 -21.12 10.71
CA ASP A 109 -8.26 -21.55 12.10
C ASP A 109 -9.61 -21.76 12.84
N GLU A 110 -10.65 -21.00 12.48
CA GLU A 110 -12.00 -21.13 13.06
C GLU A 110 -12.82 -22.31 12.51
N ARG A 111 -12.45 -22.92 11.37
CA ARG A 111 -13.11 -24.14 10.87
C ARG A 111 -12.72 -25.33 11.75
N PRO A 112 -13.60 -25.84 12.63
CA PRO A 112 -13.22 -26.94 13.51
C PRO A 112 -13.10 -28.21 12.68
N ALA A 113 -12.16 -29.07 13.06
CA ALA A 113 -12.08 -30.49 12.67
C ALA A 113 -13.29 -31.32 13.21
N GLY A 114 -14.49 -30.75 13.23
CA GLY A 114 -15.64 -31.20 14.03
C GLY A 114 -16.87 -31.63 13.23
N LEU A 115 -16.73 -32.01 11.96
CA LEU A 115 -17.82 -32.65 11.19
C LEU A 115 -17.35 -33.93 10.49
N SER A 116 -16.60 -34.77 11.20
CA SER A 116 -16.39 -36.16 10.78
C SER A 116 -16.44 -37.08 12.00
N GLY A 117 -17.50 -37.90 12.06
CA GLY A 117 -17.85 -38.81 13.16
C GLY A 117 -19.15 -38.34 13.81
N VAL A 118 -20.28 -39.04 13.74
CA VAL A 118 -20.56 -40.46 13.51
C VAL A 118 -21.98 -40.55 12.93
N ALA A 119 -22.20 -41.51 12.01
CA ALA A 119 -23.52 -41.97 11.58
C ALA A 119 -24.11 -42.94 12.61
#